data_AF-A0A949UUV1-F1
#
_entry.id   AF-A0A949UUV1-F1
#
_cell.length_a   1.000
_cell.length_b   1.000
_cell.length_c   1.000
_cell.angle_alpha   90.00
_cell.angle_beta   90.00
_cell.angle_gamma   90.00
#
_symmetry.space_group_name_H-M   'P 1'
#
loop_
_entity.id
_entity.type
_entity.pdbx_description
1 polymer ?
#
loop_
_entity_poly.entity_id
_entity_poly.type
_entity_poly.pdbx_seq_one_letter_code
_entity_poly.pdbx_strand_id
1 'polypeptide(L)' 'MKLEDATHITARAMDDIIGCFKSGSKITVLVRTPGLPDRDFCMTDDSLSEVAQMVERRRQALKGGE' A
#
# COMPACT_ATOMS: atom_id res chain seq x y z
N MET A 1 -7.64 -5.71 -17.06
CA MET A 1 -6.58 -4.69 -16.92
C MET A 1 -5.28 -5.42 -16.65
N LYS A 2 -4.21 -5.13 -17.39
CA LYS A 2 -2.89 -5.75 -17.11
C LYS A 2 -2.30 -5.11 -15.85
N LEU A 3 -1.44 -5.84 -15.14
CA LEU A 3 -0.81 -5.35 -13.90
C LEU A 3 -0.02 -4.05 -14.15
N GLU A 4 0.68 -3.97 -15.28
CA GLU A 4 1.44 -2.80 -15.72
C GLU A 4 0.55 -1.55 -15.87
N ASP A 5 -0.66 -1.70 -16.45
CA ASP A 5 -1.62 -0.60 -16.60
C ASP A 5 -2.07 -0.09 -15.21
N ALA A 6 -2.31 -1.01 -14.28
CA ALA A 6 -2.75 -0.69 -12.92
C ALA A 6 -1.67 0.07 -12.14
N THR A 7 -0.41 -0.36 -12.23
CA THR A 7 0.72 0.30 -11.59
C THR A 7 0.91 1.72 -12.13
N HIS A 8 0.82 1.92 -13.45
CA HIS A 8 1.00 3.24 -14.06
C HIS A 8 -0.14 4.20 -13.69
N ILE A 9 -1.40 3.74 -13.67
CA ILE A 9 -2.53 4.55 -13.22
C ILE A 9 -2.36 4.92 -11.75
N THR A 10 -1.97 3.96 -10.92
CA THR A 10 -1.75 4.18 -9.49
C THR A 10 -0.64 5.21 -9.26
N ALA A 11 0.48 5.10 -9.99
CA ALA A 11 1.58 6.05 -9.88
C ALA A 11 1.16 7.49 -10.23
N ARG A 12 0.32 7.69 -11.26
CA ARG A 12 -0.21 9.03 -11.58
C ARG A 12 -1.11 9.59 -10.48
N ALA A 13 -1.93 8.75 -9.86
CA ALA A 13 -2.80 9.18 -8.76
C ALA A 13 -2.02 9.47 -7.47
N MET A 14 -0.82 8.89 -7.31
CA MET A 14 0.00 9.08 -6.12
C MET A 14 0.46 10.53 -5.93
N ASP A 15 0.69 11.27 -7.01
CA ASP A 15 1.10 12.67 -6.93
C ASP A 15 0.04 13.53 -6.21
N ASP A 16 -1.24 13.32 -6.51
CA ASP A 16 -2.36 14.00 -5.84
C ASP A 16 -2.51 13.56 -4.38
N ILE A 17 -2.31 12.26 -4.11
CA ILE A 17 -2.38 11.69 -2.76
C ILE A 17 -1.26 12.26 -1.88
N ILE A 18 -0.04 12.36 -2.39
CA ILE A 18 1.12 12.92 -1.67
C ILE A 18 0.81 14.35 -1.20
N GLY A 19 0.11 15.14 -2.00
CA GLY A 19 -0.31 16.51 -1.66
C GLY A 19 -1.19 16.61 -0.40
N CYS A 20 -1.82 15.51 0.03
CA CYS A 20 -2.66 15.48 1.23
C CYS A 20 -1.87 15.22 2.53
N PHE A 21 -0.59 14.86 2.44
CA PHE A 21 0.22 14.47 3.60
C PHE A 21 1.36 15.47 3.86
N LYS A 22 1.87 15.45 5.10
CA LYS A 22 3.02 16.28 5.48
C LYS A 22 4.27 15.82 4.74
N SER A 23 5.18 16.75 4.46
CA SER A 23 6.51 16.42 3.92
C SER A 23 7.19 15.34 4.76
N GLY A 24 7.81 14.37 4.09
CA GLY A 24 8.45 13.20 4.71
C GLY A 24 7.51 12.03 5.03
N SER A 25 6.21 12.15 4.75
CA SER A 25 5.29 11.02 4.87
C SER A 25 5.66 9.92 3.89
N LYS A 26 5.61 8.68 4.37
CA LYS A 26 5.85 7.47 3.59
C LYS A 26 4.52 6.88 3.13
N ILE A 27 4.43 6.57 1.84
CA ILE A 27 3.21 6.07 1.23
C ILE A 27 3.46 4.69 0.65
N THR A 28 2.61 3.76 1.06
CA THR A 28 2.61 2.40 0.53
C THR A 28 1.23 2.05 0.01
N VAL A 29 1.17 1.62 -1.23
CA VAL A 29 -0.02 1.06 -1.86
C VAL A 29 0.15 -0.46 -1.91
N LEU A 30 -0.71 -1.17 -1.20
CA LEU A 30 -0.79 -2.62 -1.21
C LEU A 30 -2.12 -3.03 -1.83
N VAL A 31 -2.07 -3.72 -2.98
CA VAL A 31 -3.25 -4.25 -3.66
C VAL A 31 -3.20 -5.77 -3.61
N ARG A 32 -4.30 -6.37 -3.16
CA ARG A 32 -4.50 -7.81 -3.12
C ARG A 32 -5.63 -8.20 -4.06
N THR A 33 -5.42 -9.25 -4.85
CA THR A 33 -6.45 -9.90 -5.67
C THR A 33 -6.72 -11.30 -5.11
N PRO A 34 -7.75 -11.48 -4.28
CA PRO A 34 -8.06 -12.78 -3.67
C PRO A 34 -8.16 -13.91 -4.71
N GLY A 35 -7.49 -15.03 -4.45
CA GLY A 35 -7.44 -16.18 -5.35
C GLY A 35 -6.47 -16.04 -6.54
N LEU A 36 -5.82 -14.88 -6.72
CA LEU A 36 -4.87 -14.62 -7.81
C LEU A 36 -3.64 -13.87 -7.28
N PRO A 37 -2.76 -14.53 -6.50
CA PRO A 37 -1.63 -13.88 -5.83
C PRO A 37 -0.63 -13.24 -6.82
N ASP A 38 -0.53 -13.76 -8.04
CA ASP A 38 0.35 -13.20 -9.08
C ASP A 38 -0.11 -11.81 -9.59
N ARG A 39 -1.29 -11.35 -9.16
CA ARG A 39 -1.83 -10.01 -9.46
C ARG A 39 -1.75 -9.08 -8.27
N ASP A 40 -1.19 -9.54 -7.16
CA ASP A 40 -0.89 -8.67 -6.02
C ASP A 40 0.25 -7.73 -6.42
N PHE A 41 0.18 -6.48 -5.97
CA PHE A 41 1.32 -5.58 -6.10
C PHE A 41 1.47 -4.68 -4.88
N CYS A 42 2.72 -4.29 -4.66
CA CYS A 42 3.13 -3.35 -3.63
C CYS A 42 3.96 -2.25 -4.28
N MET A 43 3.57 -1.00 -4.07
CA MET A 43 4.33 0.18 -4.46
C MET A 43 4.60 1.01 -3.22
N THR A 44 5.87 1.26 -2.92
CA THR A 44 6.28 1.93 -1.68
C THR A 44 7.53 2.77 -1.89
N ASP A 45 7.60 3.91 -1.21
CA ASP A 45 8.81 4.73 -1.05
C ASP A 45 9.49 4.51 0.33
N ASP A 46 9.06 3.48 1.05
CA ASP A 46 9.53 3.06 2.36
C ASP A 46 10.24 1.69 2.29
N SER A 47 10.78 1.24 3.42
CA SER A 47 11.26 -0.13 3.56
C SER A 47 10.10 -1.11 3.77
N LEU A 48 10.16 -2.27 3.12
CA LEU A 48 9.16 -3.32 3.31
C LEU A 48 9.07 -3.82 4.76
N SER A 49 10.17 -3.71 5.54
CA SER A 49 10.18 -4.02 6.97
C SER A 49 9.25 -3.10 7.77
N GLU A 50 9.35 -1.79 7.56
CA GLU A 50 8.48 -0.82 8.25
C GLU A 50 7.02 -0.97 7.85
N VAL A 51 6.77 -1.21 6.55
CA VAL A 51 5.43 -1.52 6.03
C VAL A 51 4.83 -2.75 6.70
N ALA A 52 5.59 -3.84 6.80
CA ALA A 52 5.13 -5.07 7.43
C ALA A 52 4.79 -4.86 8.91
N GLN A 53 5.63 -4.12 9.65
CA GLN A 53 5.34 -3.77 11.04
C GLN A 53 4.06 -2.92 11.17
N MET A 54 3.81 -2.00 10.24
CA MET A 54 2.58 -1.20 10.24
C MET A 54 1.33 -2.07 10.06
N VAL A 55 1.36 -3.01 9.11
CA VAL A 55 0.26 -3.96 8.87
C VAL A 55 0.02 -4.82 10.11
N GLU A 56 1.09 -5.30 10.75
CA GLU A 56 0.99 -6.09 11.97
C GLU A 56 0.39 -5.31 13.14
N ARG A 57 0.80 -4.05 13.36
CA ARG A 57 0.17 -3.16 14.36
C ARG A 57 -1.33 -3.01 14.11
N ARG A 58 -1.75 -2.85 12.85
CA ARG A 58 -3.18 -2.75 12.48
C ARG A 58 -3.92 -4.06 12.73
N ARG A 59 -3.30 -5.21 12.44
CA ARG A 59 -3.86 -6.54 12.73
C ARG A 59 -4.06 -6.75 14.23
N GLN A 60 -3.12 -6.31 15.06
CA GLN A 60 -3.22 -6.42 16.51
C GLN A 60 -4.32 -5.50 17.07
N ALA A 61 -4.43 -4.27 16.57
CA ALA A 61 -5.47 -3.33 16.99
C ALA A 61 -6.89 -3.87 16.75
N LEU A 62 -7.10 -4.63 15.66
CA LEU A 62 -8.39 -5.27 15.36
C LEU A 62 -8.74 -6.41 16.32
N LYS A 63 -7.73 -7.12 16.85
CA LYS A 63 -7.94 -8.22 17.82
C LYS A 63 -8.23 -7.73 19.25
N GLY A 64 -7.94 -6.47 19.56
CA GLY A 64 -8.16 -5.87 20.88
C GLY A 64 -9.54 -5.22 21.05
N GLY A 65 -10.41 -5.30 20.03
CA GLY A 65 -11.76 -4.76 20.03
C GLY A 65 -12.87 -5.82 19.86
N GLU A 66 -12.52 -7.10 19.98
CA GLU A 66 -13.46 -8.25 20.05
C GLU A 66 -13.66 -8.70 21.50
#